data_AF-A0A7C2K604-F1
#
_entry.id   AF-A0A7C2K604-F1
#
_cell.length_a   1.000
_cell.length_b   1.000
_cell.length_c   1.000
_cell.angle_alpha   90.00
_cell.angle_beta   90.00
_cell.angle_gamma   90.00
#
_symmetry.space_group_name_H-M   'P 1'
#
loop_
_entity.id
_entity.type
_entity.pdbx_description
1 polymer ?
#
loop_
_entity_poly.entity_id
_entity_poly.type
_entity_poly.pdbx_seq_one_letter_code
_entity_poly.pdbx_strand_id
1 'polypeptide(L)'
;MDHPALLALSPLDGRYAGKTADLRPIFSEWGLMQRRVEVEIRWLLALAEHPGITELPAFSHAARTRLLEKIDTFDIDDGARIKAIEKETNH
;
A
#
# COMPACT_ATOMS: atom_id res chain seq x y z
N MET A 1 -8.28 -4.92 15.49
CA MET A 1 -9.37 -5.39 16.36
C MET A 1 -10.67 -5.05 15.69
N ASP A 2 -11.56 -6.02 15.52
CA ASP A 2 -12.89 -5.76 14.99
C ASP A 2 -13.78 -5.34 16.17
N HIS A 3 -14.14 -4.06 16.21
CA HIS A 3 -15.08 -3.55 17.21
C HIS A 3 -16.50 -3.68 16.64
N PRO A 4 -17.49 -4.10 17.45
CA PRO A 4 -18.89 -4.07 17.02
C PRO A 4 -19.24 -2.68 16.48
N ALA A 5 -19.99 -2.61 15.37
CA ALA A 5 -20.37 -1.34 14.73
C ALA A 5 -21.05 -0.34 15.69
N LEU A 6 -21.68 -0.84 16.76
CA LEU A 6 -22.31 -0.04 17.81
C LEU A 6 -21.30 0.77 18.65
N LEU A 7 -20.04 0.33 18.71
CA LEU A 7 -18.95 0.99 19.45
C LEU A 7 -18.03 1.83 18.55
N ALA A 8 -18.30 1.90 17.24
CA ALA A 8 -17.51 2.72 16.33
C ALA A 8 -17.61 4.20 16.70
N LEU A 9 -16.46 4.87 16.83
CA LEU A 9 -16.41 6.30 17.16
C LEU A 9 -17.02 7.15 16.04
N SER A 10 -16.71 6.80 14.79
CA SER A 10 -17.29 7.42 13.60
C SER A 10 -18.46 6.59 13.07
N PRO A 11 -19.60 7.21 12.71
CA PRO A 11 -20.70 6.49 12.09
C PRO A 11 -20.34 5.99 10.67
N LEU A 12 -19.30 6.53 10.03
CA LEU A 12 -18.83 6.08 8.72
C LEU A 12 -18.28 4.65 8.76
N ASP A 13 -17.72 4.24 9.90
CA ASP A 13 -17.20 2.89 10.11
C ASP A 13 -18.17 1.97 10.84
N GLY A 14 -19.29 2.53 11.33
CA GLY A 14 -20.37 1.81 12.02
C GLY A 14 -21.70 1.87 11.26
N ARG A 15 -22.61 2.76 11.68
CA ARG A 15 -23.99 2.89 11.14
C ARG A 15 -24.05 2.98 9.60
N TYR A 16 -23.06 3.59 8.98
CA TYR A 16 -22.98 3.82 7.53
C TYR A 16 -21.89 2.99 6.84
N ALA A 17 -21.29 2.02 7.52
CA ALA A 17 -20.23 1.16 6.98
C ALA A 17 -20.58 0.52 5.62
N GLY A 18 -21.83 0.06 5.46
CA GLY A 18 -22.28 -0.50 4.19
C GLY A 18 -22.38 0.53 3.06
N LYS A 19 -22.61 1.81 3.38
CA LYS A 19 -22.66 2.91 2.41
C LYS A 19 -21.29 3.44 2.01
N THR A 20 -20.27 3.16 2.83
CA THR A 20 -18.89 3.61 2.67
C THR A 20 -17.94 2.45 2.32
N ALA A 21 -18.46 1.26 2.06
CA ALA A 21 -17.64 0.07 1.81
C ALA A 21 -16.62 0.27 0.67
N ASP A 22 -17.06 0.88 -0.44
CA ASP A 22 -16.22 1.17 -1.61
C ASP A 22 -15.11 2.19 -1.34
N LEU A 23 -15.23 2.96 -0.25
CA LEU A 23 -14.21 3.93 0.16
C LEU A 23 -13.07 3.28 0.96
N ARG A 24 -13.30 2.10 1.55
CA ARG A 24 -12.31 1.43 2.42
C ARG A 24 -11.03 1.07 1.67
N PRO A 25 -11.04 0.53 0.44
CA PRO A 25 -9.81 0.24 -0.30
C PRO A 25 -8.99 1.50 -0.67
N ILE A 26 -9.54 2.71 -0.47
CA ILE A 26 -8.92 3.97 -0.89
C ILE A 26 -8.44 4.78 0.32
N PHE A 27 -9.33 5.01 1.30
CA PHE A 27 -9.08 5.95 2.39
C PHE A 27 -8.75 5.30 3.73
N SER A 28 -8.79 3.97 3.82
CA SER A 28 -8.27 3.28 5.01
C SER A 28 -6.75 3.37 5.07
N GLU A 29 -6.19 3.02 6.23
CA GLU A 29 -4.74 2.85 6.37
C GLU A 29 -4.18 1.81 5.39
N TRP A 30 -4.93 0.73 5.12
CA TRP A 30 -4.57 -0.23 4.08
C TRP A 30 -4.51 0.43 2.69
N GLY A 31 -5.52 1.24 2.34
CA GLY A 31 -5.55 1.97 1.07
C GLY A 31 -4.38 2.95 0.92
N LEU A 32 -4.04 3.68 2.00
CA LEU A 32 -2.86 4.53 2.04
C LEU A 32 -1.57 3.73 1.81
N MET A 33 -1.40 2.60 2.51
CA MET A 33 -0.21 1.75 2.36
C MET A 33 -0.10 1.17 0.94
N GLN A 34 -1.21 0.67 0.37
CA GLN A 34 -1.24 0.18 -1.01
C GLN A 34 -0.71 1.24 -1.98
N ARG A 35 -1.21 2.49 -1.87
CA ARG A 35 -0.78 3.58 -2.76
C ARG A 35 0.65 4.02 -2.50
N ARG A 36 1.12 4.00 -1.26
CA ARG A 36 2.54 4.25 -0.95
C ARG A 36 3.43 3.23 -1.63
N VAL A 37 3.13 1.94 -1.51
CA VAL A 37 3.89 0.86 -2.17
C VAL A 37 3.88 1.03 -3.69
N GLU A 38 2.72 1.35 -4.28
CA GLU A 38 2.63 1.64 -5.71
C GLU A 38 3.56 2.77 -6.15
N VAL A 39 3.52 3.91 -5.44
CA VAL A 39 4.35 5.07 -5.76
C VAL A 39 5.84 4.74 -5.63
N GLU A 40 6.24 4.08 -4.54
CA GLU A 40 7.65 3.73 -4.30
C GLU A 40 8.20 2.77 -5.37
N ILE A 41 7.41 1.77 -5.77
CA ILE A 41 7.80 0.85 -6.85
C ILE A 41 7.93 1.59 -8.18
N ARG A 42 6.93 2.41 -8.54
CA ARG A 42 6.98 3.19 -9.78
C ARG A 42 8.13 4.19 -9.79
N TRP A 43 8.43 4.79 -8.64
CA TRP A 43 9.55 5.70 -8.46
C TRP A 43 10.89 4.99 -8.67
N LEU A 44 11.10 3.82 -8.04
CA LEU A 44 12.30 3.01 -8.23
C LEU A 44 12.49 2.58 -9.69
N LEU A 45 11.40 2.16 -10.37
CA LEU A 45 11.44 1.82 -11.79
C LEU A 45 11.80 3.02 -12.66
N ALA A 46 11.23 4.20 -12.38
CA ALA A 46 11.53 5.43 -13.11
C ALA A 46 13.00 5.86 -12.91
N LEU A 47 13.55 5.73 -11.70
CA LEU A 47 14.96 6.00 -11.44
C LEU A 47 15.88 5.05 -12.22
N ALA A 48 15.56 3.76 -12.26
CA ALA A 48 16.36 2.75 -12.98
C ALA A 48 16.34 2.93 -14.51
N GLU A 49 15.32 3.59 -15.05
CA GLU A 49 15.23 3.94 -16.47
C GLU A 49 15.93 5.28 -16.80
N HIS A 50 16.27 6.07 -15.80
CA HIS A 50 16.85 7.39 -16.01
C HIS A 50 18.33 7.30 -16.41
N PRO A 51 18.73 7.72 -17.63
CA PRO A 51 20.08 7.51 -18.15
C PRO A 51 21.18 8.26 -17.37
N GLY A 52 20.81 9.30 -16.64
CA GLY A 52 21.73 10.06 -15.78
C GLY A 52 22.02 9.42 -14.42
N ILE A 53 21.36 8.32 -14.06
CA ILE A 53 21.57 7.62 -12.78
C ILE A 53 22.33 6.33 -13.07
N THR A 54 23.65 6.40 -13.04
CA THR A 54 24.52 5.27 -13.44
C THR A 54 24.64 4.18 -12.37
N GLU A 55 24.37 4.54 -11.11
CA GLU A 55 24.43 3.67 -9.93
C GLU A 55 23.26 2.68 -9.86
N LEU A 56 22.19 2.95 -10.61
CA LEU A 56 21.00 2.11 -10.67
C LEU A 56 20.72 1.70 -12.12
N PRO A 57 21.30 0.57 -12.58
CA PRO A 57 21.05 0.08 -13.92
C PRO A 57 19.58 -0.35 -14.08
N ALA A 58 19.11 -0.34 -15.33
CA ALA A 58 17.77 -0.80 -15.66
C ALA A 58 17.55 -2.25 -15.19
N PHE A 59 16.38 -2.50 -14.59
CA PHE A 59 15.99 -3.83 -14.16
C PHE A 59 15.80 -4.77 -15.36
N SER A 60 16.09 -6.06 -15.15
CA SER A 60 15.69 -7.09 -16.11
C SER A 60 14.17 -7.13 -16.27
N HIS A 61 13.68 -7.64 -17.40
CA HIS A 61 12.25 -7.78 -17.64
C HIS A 61 11.55 -8.57 -16.51
N ALA A 62 12.15 -9.67 -16.05
CA ALA A 62 11.59 -10.48 -14.96
C ALA A 62 11.52 -9.72 -13.63
N ALA A 63 12.55 -8.95 -13.29
CA ALA A 63 12.55 -8.14 -12.05
C ALA A 63 11.50 -7.03 -12.11
N ARG A 64 11.39 -6.33 -13.26
CA ARG A 64 10.34 -5.34 -13.49
C ARG A 64 8.94 -5.94 -13.36
N THR A 65 8.69 -7.08 -14.01
CA THR A 65 7.39 -7.75 -13.94
C THR A 65 7.02 -8.11 -12.51
N ARG A 66 7.95 -8.68 -11.74
CA ARG A 66 7.71 -9.00 -10.33
C ARG A 66 7.39 -7.78 -9.47
N LEU A 67 8.05 -6.64 -9.72
CA LEU A 67 7.77 -5.39 -9.02
C LEU A 67 6.36 -4.88 -9.34
N LEU A 68 5.97 -4.88 -10.62
CA LEU A 68 4.64 -4.45 -11.04
C LEU A 68 3.54 -5.40 -10.51
N GLU A 69 3.76 -6.71 -10.55
CA GLU A 69 2.84 -7.70 -9.99
C GLU A 69 2.59 -7.48 -8.49
N LYS A 70 3.58 -6.98 -7.73
CA LYS A 70 3.39 -6.66 -6.31
C LYS A 70 2.42 -5.49 -6.10
N ILE A 71 2.30 -4.56 -7.06
CA ILE A 71 1.28 -3.49 -6.98
C ILE A 71 -0.12 -4.12 -7.06
N ASP A 72 -0.32 -5.02 -8.02
CA ASP A 72 -1.63 -5.65 -8.29
C ASP A 72 -2.02 -6.69 -7.24
N THR A 73 -1.03 -7.33 -6.61
CA THR A 73 -1.22 -8.40 -5.62
C THR A 73 -1.01 -7.93 -4.18
N PHE A 74 -1.01 -6.62 -3.94
CA PHE A 74 -0.93 -6.08 -2.57
C PHE A 74 -2.17 -6.51 -1.77
N ASP A 75 -1.95 -7.14 -0.62
CA ASP A 75 -3.01 -7.72 0.21
C ASP A 75 -2.94 -7.24 1.67
N ILE A 76 -3.76 -7.84 2.53
CA ILE A 76 -3.85 -7.45 3.95
C ILE A 76 -2.61 -7.89 4.75
N ASP A 77 -1.94 -8.96 4.34
CA ASP A 77 -0.76 -9.50 5.02
C ASP A 77 0.46 -8.61 4.73
N ASP A 78 0.56 -8.05 3.52
CA ASP A 78 1.55 -7.00 3.21
C ASP A 78 1.35 -5.77 4.12
N GLY A 79 0.12 -5.30 4.26
CA GLY A 79 -0.21 -4.19 5.16
C GLY A 79 0.14 -4.50 6.62
N ALA A 80 -0.18 -5.70 7.09
CA ALA A 80 0.20 -6.14 8.44
C ALA A 80 1.72 -6.19 8.62
N ARG A 81 2.47 -6.60 7.60
CA ARG A 81 3.94 -6.60 7.61
C ARG A 81 4.50 -5.18 7.69
N ILE A 82 3.95 -4.23 6.94
CA ILE A 82 4.34 -2.81 7.03
C ILE A 82 4.10 -2.28 8.44
N LYS A 83 2.92 -2.52 9.02
CA LYS A 83 2.62 -2.13 10.41
C LYS A 83 3.57 -2.75 11.44
N ALA A 84 4.08 -3.96 11.18
CA ALA A 84 5.05 -4.59 12.07
C ALA A 84 6.41 -3.85 12.04
N ILE A 85 6.85 -3.42 10.85
CA ILE A 85 8.08 -2.64 10.66
C ILE A 85 7.92 -1.24 11.26
N GLU A 86 6.76 -0.60 11.06
CA GLU A 86 6.44 0.74 11.59
C GLU A 86 6.60 0.83 13.11
N LYS A 87 6.38 -0.26 13.85
CA LYS A 87 6.59 -0.30 15.30
C LYS A 87 8.05 -0.11 15.70
N GLU A 88 8.98 -0.47 14.83
CA GLU A 88 10.42 -0.30 15.05
C GLU A 88 10.90 1.06 14.51
N THR A 89 10.42 1.48 13.34
CA THR A 89 10.82 2.73 12.68
C THR A 89 10.14 3.97 13.26
N ASN A 90 8.96 3.80 13.85
CA ASN A 90 8.04 4.88 14.24
C ASN A 90 7.72 5.85 13.09
N HIS A 91 7.71 5.30 11.86
CA HIS A 91 7.47 5.99 10.59
C HIS A 91 7.04 5.00 9.49
#